data_AF-A0A368ZCU4-F1
#
_entry.id   AF-A0A368ZCU4-F1
#
_cell.length_a   1.000
_cell.length_b   1.000
_cell.length_c   1.000
_cell.angle_alpha   90.00
_cell.angle_beta   90.00
_cell.angle_gamma   90.00
#
_symmetry.space_group_name_H-M   'P 1'
#
loop_
_entity.id
_entity.type
_entity.pdbx_description
1 polymer ?
#
loop_
_entity_poly.entity_id
_entity_poly.type
_entity_poly.pdbx_seq_one_letter_code
_entity_poly.pdbx_strand_id
1 'polypeptide(L)'
;MKIHFVKVLSLCFFSLFFTKTFSQNVDSTTPGTYSSTVPLDAVSATVEIWGAGGSGGGSKKTGRGGGGGGGGAYATQTFTVTAGETITYEIGAGGAIATNSGSGNTGGESTLNHTISETSITVGGGEGGTQSNSFDNAGGAGGTATGGATNIPGSPGGSNGFGIGGQGGDSGNTINTGGNGGILTHGSPGHIPGGGGGGAYHSGLGLGNSSFRDGGAGANGKVIITYEIILRPVINNFSPSAVCVGETVTLTGRNFTNATSVKFNGT
;
A
#
# COMPACT_ATOMS: atom_id res chain seq x y z
N MET A 1 64.99 -24.39 -16.40
CA MET A 1 63.82 -23.51 -16.26
C MET A 1 62.69 -24.32 -15.63
N LYS A 2 62.53 -24.26 -14.30
CA LYS A 2 61.50 -25.03 -13.59
C LYS A 2 60.19 -24.25 -13.63
N ILE A 3 59.27 -24.68 -14.48
CA ILE A 3 57.90 -24.16 -14.53
C ILE A 3 57.14 -24.84 -13.40
N HIS A 4 56.93 -24.12 -12.29
CA HIS A 4 56.13 -24.61 -11.17
C HIS A 4 54.64 -24.34 -11.44
N PHE A 5 53.93 -25.34 -11.96
CA PHE A 5 52.47 -25.39 -11.95
C PHE A 5 52.00 -25.83 -10.57
N VAL A 6 51.51 -24.91 -9.72
CA VAL A 6 50.91 -25.31 -8.44
C VAL A 6 49.77 -24.36 -8.02
N LYS A 7 48.59 -25.01 -7.89
CA LYS A 7 47.44 -24.77 -6.99
C LYS A 7 46.18 -24.13 -7.55
N VAL A 8 45.18 -25.02 -7.66
CA VAL A 8 43.74 -24.75 -7.68
C VAL A 8 43.39 -23.86 -6.49
N LEU A 9 42.75 -22.73 -6.79
CA LEU A 9 42.23 -21.74 -5.87
C LEU A 9 41.02 -22.34 -5.12
N SER A 10 41.19 -22.64 -3.83
CA SER A 10 40.08 -22.97 -2.93
C SER A 10 39.71 -21.72 -2.12
N LEU A 11 38.49 -21.21 -2.34
CA LEU A 11 38.03 -19.92 -1.84
C LEU A 11 37.24 -20.11 -0.52
N CYS A 12 37.87 -19.85 0.63
CA CYS A 12 37.17 -19.74 1.92
C CYS A 12 36.98 -18.27 2.28
N PHE A 13 35.72 -17.85 2.45
CA PHE A 13 35.31 -16.46 2.66
C PHE A 13 35.14 -16.16 4.15
N PHE A 14 35.96 -15.27 4.71
CA PHE A 14 35.64 -14.55 5.95
C PHE A 14 35.74 -13.06 5.62
N SER A 15 34.61 -12.45 5.27
CA SER A 15 34.51 -11.05 4.87
C SER A 15 33.66 -10.31 5.89
N LEU A 16 34.24 -9.30 6.51
CA LEU A 16 33.51 -8.31 7.32
C LEU A 16 32.75 -7.41 6.33
N PHE A 17 31.45 -7.65 6.15
CA PHE A 17 30.63 -6.97 5.16
C PHE A 17 30.36 -5.51 5.59
N PHE A 18 30.85 -4.53 4.83
CA PHE A 18 30.33 -3.16 4.90
C PHE A 18 29.03 -3.11 4.09
N THR A 19 27.87 -3.06 4.75
CA THR A 19 26.57 -2.97 4.08
C THR A 19 26.23 -1.51 3.78
N LYS A 20 26.05 -1.17 2.50
CA LYS A 20 25.33 0.04 2.11
C LYS A 20 23.90 -0.35 1.78
N THR A 21 22.96 0.29 2.47
CA THR A 21 21.53 0.07 2.28
C THR A 21 20.96 1.16 1.37
N PHE A 22 20.32 0.77 0.26
CA PHE A 22 19.53 1.68 -0.59
C PHE A 22 18.05 1.30 -0.51
N SER A 23 17.18 2.30 -0.70
CA SER A 23 15.73 2.13 -0.74
C SER A 23 15.19 2.44 -2.13
N GLN A 24 14.40 1.54 -2.71
CA GLN A 24 13.58 1.81 -3.90
C GLN A 24 12.11 1.63 -3.55
N ASN A 25 11.27 2.56 -4.00
CA ASN A 25 9.88 2.60 -3.60
C ASN A 25 8.93 2.49 -4.82
N VAL A 26 7.86 1.72 -4.64
CA VAL A 26 6.64 1.77 -5.46
C VAL A 26 5.59 2.54 -4.66
N ASP A 27 4.86 3.46 -5.29
CA ASP A 27 3.73 4.17 -4.68
C ASP A 27 2.61 4.24 -5.73
N SER A 28 1.49 3.55 -5.48
CA SER A 28 0.34 3.56 -6.39
C SER A 28 -0.98 3.66 -5.62
N THR A 29 -1.90 4.42 -6.20
CA THR A 29 -3.23 4.73 -5.68
C THR A 29 -4.34 4.48 -6.72
N THR A 30 -3.96 4.02 -7.91
CA THR A 30 -4.92 3.72 -8.99
C THR A 30 -5.43 2.29 -8.78
N PRO A 31 -6.75 2.06 -8.79
CA PRO A 31 -7.30 0.73 -8.61
C PRO A 31 -6.93 -0.22 -9.75
N GLY A 32 -6.77 -1.49 -9.41
CA GLY A 32 -6.45 -2.56 -10.36
C GLY A 32 -5.29 -3.42 -9.90
N THR A 33 -4.91 -4.33 -10.79
CA THR A 33 -3.86 -5.32 -10.54
C THR A 33 -2.53 -4.86 -11.13
N TYR A 34 -1.46 -5.02 -10.34
CA TYR A 34 -0.12 -4.60 -10.69
C TYR A 34 0.91 -5.65 -10.28
N SER A 35 2.12 -5.48 -10.81
CA SER A 35 3.27 -6.29 -10.47
C SER A 35 4.50 -5.40 -10.29
N SER A 36 5.33 -5.70 -9.28
CA SER A 36 6.63 -5.07 -9.08
C SER A 36 7.73 -6.11 -9.18
N THR A 37 8.74 -5.84 -10.01
CA THR A 37 9.94 -6.67 -10.10
C THR A 37 10.90 -6.29 -8.99
N VAL A 38 11.32 -7.27 -8.20
CA VAL A 38 12.28 -7.09 -7.11
C VAL A 38 13.61 -6.62 -7.69
N PRO A 39 14.17 -5.50 -7.21
CA PRO A 39 15.42 -4.97 -7.73
C PRO A 39 16.60 -5.91 -7.52
N LEU A 40 17.65 -5.73 -8.32
CA LEU A 40 18.92 -6.42 -8.07
C LEU A 40 19.47 -6.09 -6.68
N ASP A 41 20.08 -7.09 -6.04
CA ASP A 41 20.68 -7.00 -4.71
C ASP A 41 19.70 -6.64 -3.56
N ALA A 42 18.39 -6.58 -3.84
CA ALA A 42 17.37 -6.50 -2.80
C ALA A 42 17.31 -7.80 -1.98
N VAL A 43 17.14 -7.66 -0.67
CA VAL A 43 17.08 -8.79 0.29
C VAL A 43 15.80 -8.83 1.10
N SER A 44 15.14 -7.68 1.27
CA SER A 44 13.85 -7.57 1.95
C SER A 44 12.97 -6.53 1.25
N ALA A 45 11.66 -6.69 1.43
CA ALA A 45 10.67 -5.70 1.04
C ALA A 45 9.75 -5.41 2.24
N THR A 46 9.49 -4.14 2.49
CA THR A 46 8.48 -3.66 3.43
C THR A 46 7.30 -3.12 2.64
N VAL A 47 6.12 -3.64 2.93
CA VAL A 47 4.86 -3.23 2.31
C VAL A 47 4.04 -2.42 3.31
N GLU A 48 3.45 -1.34 2.82
CA GLU A 48 2.36 -0.61 3.46
C GLU A 48 1.17 -0.63 2.50
N ILE A 49 0.02 -1.11 2.96
CA ILE A 49 -1.15 -1.34 2.10
C ILE A 49 -2.43 -0.86 2.79
N TRP A 50 -3.25 -0.15 2.03
CA TRP A 50 -4.55 0.38 2.45
C TRP A 50 -5.67 -0.16 1.58
N GLY A 51 -6.76 -0.58 2.22
CA GLY A 51 -8.04 -0.85 1.55
C GLY A 51 -8.72 0.44 1.13
N ALA A 52 -9.71 0.36 0.25
CA ALA A 52 -10.45 1.53 -0.21
C ALA A 52 -11.55 1.96 0.79
N GLY A 53 -12.00 3.21 0.74
CA GLY A 53 -13.11 3.70 1.55
C GLY A 53 -14.47 3.35 0.93
N GLY A 54 -15.49 3.17 1.77
CA GLY A 54 -16.88 3.06 1.34
C GLY A 54 -17.47 4.43 1.01
N SER A 55 -18.47 4.48 0.14
CA SER A 55 -19.20 5.74 -0.14
C SER A 55 -20.25 6.04 0.94
N GLY A 56 -20.60 7.32 1.08
CA GLY A 56 -21.68 7.73 1.97
C GLY A 56 -23.07 7.44 1.38
N GLY A 57 -24.05 7.32 2.26
CA GLY A 57 -25.45 7.16 1.89
C GLY A 57 -26.08 8.46 1.39
N GLY A 58 -26.97 8.33 0.41
CA GLY A 58 -27.75 9.45 -0.10
C GLY A 58 -28.95 9.80 0.79
N SER A 59 -29.60 10.93 0.45
CA SER A 59 -30.82 11.39 1.09
C SER A 59 -31.96 11.63 0.09
N LYS A 60 -33.07 10.91 0.33
CA LYS A 60 -34.32 11.00 -0.45
C LYS A 60 -35.43 11.76 0.25
N LYS A 61 -35.32 11.95 1.56
CA LYS A 61 -36.37 12.50 2.41
C LYS A 61 -35.94 13.83 3.01
N THR A 62 -36.87 14.78 3.02
CA THR A 62 -36.71 16.07 3.70
C THR A 62 -36.39 15.87 5.19
N GLY A 63 -35.40 16.62 5.68
CA GLY A 63 -34.99 16.63 7.07
C GLY A 63 -34.18 15.43 7.53
N ARG A 64 -33.67 14.59 6.61
CA ARG A 64 -32.90 13.38 6.96
C ARG A 64 -31.54 13.37 6.27
N GLY A 65 -30.52 12.90 6.98
CA GLY A 65 -29.17 12.69 6.44
C GLY A 65 -28.89 11.22 6.21
N GLY A 66 -28.09 10.89 5.20
CA GLY A 66 -27.49 9.56 5.04
C GLY A 66 -26.29 9.38 5.97
N GLY A 67 -25.94 8.14 6.30
CA GLY A 67 -24.73 7.81 7.04
C GLY A 67 -23.47 7.99 6.18
N GLY A 68 -22.32 8.26 6.80
CA GLY A 68 -21.04 8.26 6.09
C GLY A 68 -20.54 6.85 5.80
N GLY A 69 -19.73 6.67 4.76
CA GLY A 69 -19.05 5.40 4.48
C GLY A 69 -17.88 5.17 5.43
N GLY A 70 -17.53 3.92 5.70
CA GLY A 70 -16.37 3.56 6.51
C GLY A 70 -15.06 3.76 5.76
N GLY A 71 -13.97 3.99 6.50
CA GLY A 71 -12.62 4.02 5.93
C GLY A 71 -12.08 2.62 5.66
N GLY A 72 -11.17 2.47 4.71
CA GLY A 72 -10.46 1.23 4.44
C GLY A 72 -9.42 0.91 5.52
N ALA A 73 -9.09 -0.37 5.69
CA ALA A 73 -8.08 -0.78 6.66
C ALA A 73 -6.64 -0.47 6.20
N TYR A 74 -5.68 -0.76 7.07
CA TYR A 74 -4.25 -0.68 6.81
C TYR A 74 -3.53 -1.93 7.31
N ALA A 75 -2.50 -2.36 6.57
CA ALA A 75 -1.55 -3.35 7.06
C ALA A 75 -0.10 -3.00 6.67
N THR A 76 0.85 -3.48 7.47
CA THR A 76 2.26 -3.52 7.09
C THR A 76 2.88 -4.89 7.31
N GLN A 77 3.83 -5.25 6.45
CA GLN A 77 4.61 -6.47 6.56
C GLN A 77 5.99 -6.29 5.94
N THR A 78 7.01 -6.86 6.58
CA THR A 78 8.34 -7.02 5.99
C THR A 78 8.59 -8.51 5.71
N PHE A 79 9.06 -8.83 4.52
CA PHE A 79 9.42 -10.18 4.13
C PHE A 79 10.68 -10.22 3.27
N THR A 80 11.33 -11.37 3.22
CA THR A 80 12.52 -11.60 2.41
C THR A 80 12.16 -11.72 0.93
N VAL A 81 13.01 -11.20 0.05
CA VAL A 81 12.83 -11.26 -1.41
C VAL A 81 14.12 -11.69 -2.09
N THR A 82 14.02 -12.28 -3.28
CA THR A 82 15.17 -12.48 -4.17
C THR A 82 15.08 -11.54 -5.37
N ALA A 83 16.25 -11.03 -5.79
CA ALA A 83 16.38 -10.20 -6.97
C ALA A 83 15.75 -10.85 -8.23
N GLY A 84 14.98 -10.05 -8.98
CA GLY A 84 14.33 -10.47 -10.23
C GLY A 84 13.00 -11.20 -10.04
N GLU A 85 12.61 -11.54 -8.82
CA GLU A 85 11.28 -12.09 -8.53
C GLU A 85 10.18 -11.04 -8.72
N THR A 86 8.93 -11.48 -8.76
CA THR A 86 7.77 -10.59 -8.93
C THR A 86 6.88 -10.62 -7.71
N ILE A 87 6.50 -9.44 -7.23
CA ILE A 87 5.46 -9.24 -6.22
C ILE A 87 4.20 -8.78 -6.95
N THR A 88 3.09 -9.49 -6.77
CA THR A 88 1.78 -9.12 -7.32
C THR A 88 0.93 -8.46 -6.25
N TYR A 89 0.26 -7.36 -6.62
CA TYR A 89 -0.61 -6.64 -5.71
C TYR A 89 -1.81 -6.05 -6.43
N GLU A 90 -2.89 -5.87 -5.69
CA GLU A 90 -4.13 -5.24 -6.14
C GLU A 90 -4.45 -4.03 -5.26
N ILE A 91 -4.91 -2.96 -5.89
CA ILE A 91 -5.40 -1.77 -5.20
C ILE A 91 -6.92 -1.73 -5.35
N GLY A 92 -7.61 -1.69 -4.21
CA GLY A 92 -9.06 -1.58 -4.14
C GLY A 92 -9.57 -0.25 -4.66
N ALA A 93 -10.68 -0.28 -5.38
CA ALA A 93 -11.40 0.91 -5.82
C ALA A 93 -12.24 1.51 -4.70
N GLY A 94 -12.30 2.84 -4.61
CA GLY A 94 -13.22 3.52 -3.71
C GLY A 94 -14.68 3.15 -4.00
N GLY A 95 -15.49 3.06 -2.95
CA GLY A 95 -16.92 2.81 -3.09
C GLY A 95 -17.55 3.86 -4.00
N ALA A 96 -18.17 3.43 -5.10
CA ALA A 96 -18.82 4.33 -6.05
C ALA A 96 -20.06 4.98 -5.41
N ILE A 97 -20.39 6.19 -5.85
CA ILE A 97 -21.61 6.88 -5.40
C ILE A 97 -22.83 6.04 -5.77
N ALA A 98 -23.73 5.85 -4.80
CA ALA A 98 -24.97 5.11 -5.01
C ALA A 98 -25.94 5.88 -5.92
N THR A 99 -26.49 5.20 -6.93
CA THR A 99 -27.51 5.81 -7.80
C THR A 99 -28.80 6.13 -7.05
N ASN A 100 -29.53 7.14 -7.52
CA ASN A 100 -30.80 7.57 -6.96
C ASN A 100 -30.71 7.80 -5.43
N SER A 101 -29.59 8.30 -4.90
CA SER A 101 -29.43 8.57 -3.46
C SER A 101 -29.73 7.36 -2.55
N GLY A 102 -29.25 6.19 -2.95
CA GLY A 102 -29.33 4.94 -2.19
C GLY A 102 -28.28 4.84 -1.08
N SER A 103 -28.21 3.67 -0.44
CA SER A 103 -27.12 3.35 0.50
C SER A 103 -25.81 3.31 -0.26
N GLY A 104 -24.74 3.80 0.35
CA GLY A 104 -23.40 3.76 -0.21
C GLY A 104 -22.96 2.33 -0.54
N ASN A 105 -22.08 2.24 -1.52
CA ASN A 105 -21.36 1.03 -1.88
C ASN A 105 -20.06 0.89 -1.07
N THR A 106 -19.72 -0.35 -0.75
CA THR A 106 -18.49 -0.78 -0.08
C THR A 106 -17.26 -0.50 -0.96
N GLY A 107 -16.15 -0.10 -0.33
CA GLY A 107 -14.85 0.04 -0.98
C GLY A 107 -14.21 -1.32 -1.25
N GLY A 108 -13.45 -1.40 -2.34
CA GLY A 108 -12.69 -2.60 -2.70
C GLY A 108 -11.57 -2.93 -1.72
N GLU A 109 -11.29 -4.23 -1.61
CA GLU A 109 -10.12 -4.78 -0.94
C GLU A 109 -8.84 -4.46 -1.73
N SER A 110 -7.73 -4.24 -1.01
CA SER A 110 -6.38 -4.25 -1.59
C SER A 110 -5.66 -5.52 -1.12
N THR A 111 -4.93 -6.17 -2.02
CA THR A 111 -4.23 -7.43 -1.73
C THR A 111 -2.77 -7.38 -2.13
N LEU A 112 -1.93 -8.18 -1.47
CA LEU A 112 -0.57 -8.45 -1.91
C LEU A 112 -0.23 -9.91 -1.67
N ASN A 113 0.29 -10.55 -2.71
CA ASN A 113 0.77 -11.92 -2.66
C ASN A 113 2.23 -11.97 -3.12
N HIS A 114 3.04 -12.62 -2.29
CA HIS A 114 4.42 -12.98 -2.62
C HIS A 114 4.63 -14.47 -2.31
N THR A 115 4.67 -15.29 -3.36
CA THR A 115 4.68 -16.75 -3.24
C THR A 115 5.91 -17.28 -2.50
N ILE A 116 7.07 -16.65 -2.67
CA ILE A 116 8.36 -17.21 -2.25
C ILE A 116 8.57 -17.06 -0.75
N SER A 117 8.04 -15.99 -0.15
CA SER A 117 7.98 -15.84 1.31
C SER A 117 6.64 -16.30 1.91
N GLU A 118 5.79 -16.95 1.11
CA GLU A 118 4.42 -17.36 1.49
C GLU A 118 3.62 -16.21 2.13
N THR A 119 3.88 -14.98 1.70
CA THR A 119 3.26 -13.78 2.28
C THR A 119 2.00 -13.44 1.52
N SER A 120 0.89 -13.39 2.24
CA SER A 120 -0.43 -12.99 1.74
C SER A 120 -0.99 -11.93 2.67
N ILE A 121 -1.32 -10.76 2.13
CA ILE A 121 -1.89 -9.64 2.88
C ILE A 121 -3.23 -9.27 2.22
N THR A 122 -4.27 -9.19 3.03
CA THR A 122 -5.61 -8.78 2.62
C THR A 122 -6.04 -7.60 3.48
N VAL A 123 -6.32 -6.48 2.83
CA VAL A 123 -6.72 -5.23 3.47
C VAL A 123 -8.06 -4.79 2.91
N GLY A 124 -9.11 -5.09 3.67
CA GLY A 124 -10.49 -4.83 3.30
C GLY A 124 -10.80 -3.34 3.21
N GLY A 125 -11.71 -3.03 2.30
CA GLY A 125 -12.29 -1.69 2.20
C GLY A 125 -13.35 -1.42 3.25
N GLY A 126 -13.73 -0.16 3.42
CA GLY A 126 -14.81 0.26 4.31
C GLY A 126 -16.20 0.02 3.69
N GLU A 127 -17.18 -0.30 4.52
CA GLU A 127 -18.57 -0.48 4.10
C GLU A 127 -19.24 0.85 3.73
N GLY A 128 -20.26 0.79 2.89
CA GLY A 128 -21.04 1.96 2.51
C GLY A 128 -21.96 2.47 3.63
N GLY A 129 -22.19 3.78 3.67
CA GLY A 129 -23.13 4.41 4.61
C GLY A 129 -24.60 4.18 4.25
N THR A 130 -25.48 4.05 5.24
CA THR A 130 -26.90 3.78 4.96
C THR A 130 -27.65 5.01 4.40
N GLN A 131 -28.64 4.79 3.53
CA GLN A 131 -29.52 5.85 3.02
C GLN A 131 -30.41 6.46 4.12
N SER A 132 -30.96 7.66 3.88
CA SER A 132 -31.76 8.41 4.86
C SER A 132 -33.19 7.89 5.14
N ASN A 133 -33.35 6.60 5.46
CA ASN A 133 -34.64 5.97 5.69
C ASN A 133 -35.20 6.19 7.11
N SER A 134 -34.35 6.53 8.09
CA SER A 134 -34.66 6.73 9.50
C SER A 134 -34.03 8.03 10.03
N PHE A 135 -34.19 8.32 11.33
CA PHE A 135 -33.51 9.45 11.98
C PHE A 135 -32.08 9.10 12.43
N ASP A 136 -31.81 7.81 12.66
CA ASP A 136 -30.51 7.26 13.05
C ASP A 136 -30.00 6.28 11.99
N ASN A 137 -29.57 6.79 10.85
CA ASN A 137 -28.96 6.00 9.79
C ASN A 137 -27.50 5.75 10.16
N ALA A 138 -27.14 4.48 10.32
CA ALA A 138 -25.80 4.06 10.67
C ALA A 138 -24.80 4.42 9.54
N GLY A 139 -23.60 4.87 9.93
CA GLY A 139 -22.47 4.89 9.03
C GLY A 139 -21.99 3.48 8.68
N GLY A 140 -21.21 3.37 7.62
CA GLY A 140 -20.58 2.12 7.22
C GLY A 140 -19.49 1.71 8.22
N ALA A 141 -19.35 0.41 8.47
CA ALA A 141 -18.23 -0.12 9.23
C ALA A 141 -16.90 0.17 8.52
N GLY A 142 -15.83 0.38 9.29
CA GLY A 142 -14.48 0.45 8.71
C GLY A 142 -14.01 -0.92 8.23
N GLY A 143 -13.09 -0.91 7.27
CA GLY A 143 -12.49 -2.14 6.75
C GLY A 143 -11.66 -2.86 7.81
N THR A 144 -11.38 -4.14 7.56
CA THR A 144 -10.52 -4.99 8.39
C THR A 144 -9.26 -5.41 7.62
N ALA A 145 -8.18 -5.72 8.33
CA ALA A 145 -6.91 -6.12 7.74
C ALA A 145 -6.39 -7.43 8.33
N THR A 146 -5.74 -8.25 7.50
CA THR A 146 -5.12 -9.53 7.89
C THR A 146 -3.82 -9.75 7.11
N GLY A 147 -2.95 -10.63 7.63
CA GLY A 147 -1.70 -11.02 6.96
C GLY A 147 -0.52 -10.07 7.17
N GLY A 148 -0.75 -8.87 7.72
CA GLY A 148 0.33 -7.98 8.17
C GLY A 148 0.83 -8.33 9.57
N ALA A 149 2.07 -7.92 9.88
CA ALA A 149 2.60 -7.84 11.24
C ALA A 149 1.84 -6.79 12.05
N THR A 150 1.42 -5.71 11.39
CA THR A 150 0.48 -4.72 11.92
C THR A 150 -0.76 -4.71 11.05
N ASN A 151 -1.94 -4.75 11.68
CA ASN A 151 -3.24 -4.64 11.02
C ASN A 151 -4.06 -3.61 11.79
N ILE A 152 -4.41 -2.50 11.15
CA ILE A 152 -5.18 -1.41 11.75
C ILE A 152 -6.51 -1.31 10.97
N PRO A 153 -7.66 -1.49 11.64
CA PRO A 153 -8.94 -1.34 10.97
C PRO A 153 -9.16 0.12 10.53
N GLY A 154 -9.99 0.31 9.51
CA GLY A 154 -10.50 1.63 9.19
C GLY A 154 -11.48 2.12 10.26
N SER A 155 -11.68 3.42 10.33
CA SER A 155 -12.70 3.99 11.21
C SER A 155 -14.10 3.79 10.60
N PRO A 156 -15.13 3.53 11.42
CA PRO A 156 -16.50 3.55 10.93
C PRO A 156 -16.89 4.98 10.50
N GLY A 157 -17.80 5.07 9.54
CA GLY A 157 -18.47 6.31 9.20
C GLY A 157 -19.39 6.78 10.33
N GLY A 158 -19.56 8.08 10.46
CA GLY A 158 -20.51 8.69 11.37
C GLY A 158 -21.95 8.41 10.94
N SER A 159 -22.83 8.25 11.94
CA SER A 159 -24.27 8.34 11.74
C SER A 159 -24.69 9.76 11.36
N ASN A 160 -25.85 9.94 10.75
CA ASN A 160 -26.37 11.28 10.49
C ASN A 160 -26.78 12.02 11.79
N GLY A 161 -26.75 13.35 11.75
CA GLY A 161 -27.30 14.22 12.79
C GLY A 161 -28.54 14.97 12.31
N PHE A 162 -29.24 15.67 13.20
CA PHE A 162 -30.26 16.65 12.79
C PHE A 162 -29.58 17.74 11.95
N GLY A 163 -29.94 17.87 10.67
CA GLY A 163 -29.39 18.94 9.81
C GLY A 163 -28.15 18.57 8.99
N ILE A 164 -27.51 17.42 9.26
CA ILE A 164 -26.21 17.06 8.65
C ILE A 164 -26.15 15.58 8.26
N GLY A 165 -25.45 15.29 7.16
CA GLY A 165 -25.07 13.93 6.80
C GLY A 165 -23.96 13.39 7.72
N GLY A 166 -23.82 12.07 7.79
CA GLY A 166 -22.74 11.45 8.56
C GLY A 166 -21.36 11.71 7.95
N GLN A 167 -20.34 11.90 8.77
CA GLN A 167 -18.96 12.01 8.31
C GLN A 167 -18.46 10.66 7.78
N GLY A 168 -17.64 10.65 6.73
CA GLY A 168 -16.92 9.45 6.32
C GLY A 168 -15.89 9.04 7.37
N GLY A 169 -15.58 7.75 7.44
CA GLY A 169 -14.54 7.21 8.31
C GLY A 169 -13.14 7.42 7.73
N ASP A 170 -12.18 7.72 8.60
CA ASP A 170 -10.76 7.74 8.23
C ASP A 170 -10.23 6.33 7.95
N SER A 171 -9.29 6.20 7.02
CA SER A 171 -8.60 4.94 6.78
C SER A 171 -7.65 4.57 7.91
N GLY A 172 -7.29 3.28 7.99
CA GLY A 172 -6.33 2.80 8.97
C GLY A 172 -4.99 3.54 8.86
N ASN A 173 -4.40 3.88 10.00
CA ASN A 173 -3.11 4.56 10.09
C ASN A 173 -3.02 5.93 9.39
N THR A 174 -4.15 6.55 9.02
CA THR A 174 -4.20 7.95 8.57
C THR A 174 -5.38 8.66 9.21
N ILE A 175 -5.32 9.98 9.30
CA ILE A 175 -6.38 10.82 9.88
C ILE A 175 -6.86 11.84 8.87
N ASN A 176 -8.09 12.29 9.01
CA ASN A 176 -8.74 13.28 8.13
C ASN A 176 -8.81 12.83 6.66
N THR A 177 -8.96 11.53 6.44
CA THR A 177 -9.23 10.97 5.11
C THR A 177 -10.74 10.85 4.86
N GLY A 178 -11.57 10.80 5.90
CA GLY A 178 -13.02 10.79 5.79
C GLY A 178 -13.59 12.07 5.17
N GLY A 179 -14.54 11.91 4.25
CA GLY A 179 -15.25 13.01 3.63
C GLY A 179 -16.30 13.63 4.56
N ASN A 180 -16.43 14.96 4.55
CA ASN A 180 -17.45 15.64 5.33
C ASN A 180 -18.87 15.28 4.85
N GLY A 181 -19.76 15.03 5.80
CA GLY A 181 -21.19 14.93 5.59
C GLY A 181 -21.77 16.24 5.07
N GLY A 182 -22.81 16.14 4.25
CA GLY A 182 -23.43 17.29 3.62
C GLY A 182 -24.22 18.14 4.60
N ILE A 183 -24.18 19.46 4.42
CA ILE A 183 -25.03 20.43 5.10
C ILE A 183 -25.92 21.08 4.05
N LEU A 184 -27.12 20.53 3.85
CA LEU A 184 -27.98 20.89 2.71
C LEU A 184 -27.28 20.66 1.36
N THR A 185 -26.38 19.67 1.29
CA THR A 185 -25.55 19.33 0.13
C THR A 185 -25.44 17.81 -0.04
N HIS A 186 -24.85 17.41 -1.15
CA HIS A 186 -24.23 16.09 -1.29
C HIS A 186 -23.19 15.87 -0.19
N GLY A 187 -22.89 14.59 0.07
CA GLY A 187 -21.73 14.25 0.88
C GLY A 187 -20.43 14.53 0.13
N SER A 188 -19.38 14.92 0.86
CA SER A 188 -18.06 15.15 0.27
C SER A 188 -17.37 13.80 0.01
N PRO A 189 -16.61 13.64 -1.09
CA PRO A 189 -15.77 12.46 -1.30
C PRO A 189 -14.75 12.29 -0.17
N GLY A 190 -14.36 11.05 0.11
CA GLY A 190 -13.19 10.75 0.93
C GLY A 190 -11.88 11.10 0.23
N HIS A 191 -10.79 11.16 0.99
CA HIS A 191 -9.44 11.41 0.51
C HIS A 191 -8.59 10.13 0.53
N ILE A 192 -7.64 10.05 -0.40
CA ILE A 192 -6.69 8.94 -0.50
C ILE A 192 -5.66 9.04 0.65
N PRO A 193 -5.28 7.93 1.29
CA PRO A 193 -5.75 6.57 1.02
C PRO A 193 -7.04 6.23 1.78
N GLY A 194 -7.94 5.49 1.13
CA GLY A 194 -8.99 4.71 1.78
C GLY A 194 -10.04 5.48 2.58
N GLY A 195 -10.11 6.81 2.50
CA GLY A 195 -11.11 7.60 3.23
C GLY A 195 -12.54 7.30 2.78
N GLY A 196 -13.45 7.12 3.73
CA GLY A 196 -14.88 6.95 3.45
C GLY A 196 -15.53 8.24 2.97
N GLY A 197 -16.55 8.15 2.13
CA GLY A 197 -17.32 9.31 1.67
C GLY A 197 -18.35 9.80 2.70
N GLY A 198 -18.60 11.11 2.77
CA GLY A 198 -19.62 11.68 3.64
C GLY A 198 -21.05 11.33 3.20
N GLY A 199 -21.99 11.25 4.11
CA GLY A 199 -23.42 11.11 3.82
C GLY A 199 -24.04 12.42 3.34
N ALA A 200 -25.13 12.34 2.58
CA ALA A 200 -25.85 13.52 2.08
C ALA A 200 -26.85 14.07 3.11
N TYR A 201 -27.30 15.33 2.96
CA TYR A 201 -28.42 15.86 3.73
C TYR A 201 -29.38 16.72 2.88
N HIS A 202 -30.68 16.43 2.96
CA HIS A 202 -31.73 17.16 2.25
C HIS A 202 -32.59 18.00 3.22
N SER A 203 -32.60 19.33 3.09
CA SER A 203 -33.40 20.22 3.94
C SER A 203 -34.90 20.10 3.70
N GLY A 204 -35.68 20.15 4.79
CA GLY A 204 -37.15 20.31 4.74
C GLY A 204 -37.64 21.77 4.67
N LEU A 205 -36.73 22.75 4.59
CA LEU A 205 -37.06 24.18 4.68
C LEU A 205 -37.56 24.80 3.36
N GLY A 206 -37.84 24.01 2.32
CA GLY A 206 -38.41 24.51 1.06
C GLY A 206 -37.52 25.45 0.24
N LEU A 207 -36.25 25.64 0.63
CA LEU A 207 -35.30 26.56 -0.03
C LEU A 207 -34.50 25.93 -1.18
N GLY A 208 -35.09 24.99 -1.91
CA GLY A 208 -34.44 24.40 -3.09
C GLY A 208 -35.03 23.05 -3.48
N ASN A 209 -35.20 22.92 -4.80
CA ASN A 209 -35.68 21.80 -5.61
C ASN A 209 -35.69 20.41 -4.94
N SER A 210 -36.75 19.65 -5.18
CA SER A 210 -37.06 18.28 -4.75
C SER A 210 -36.08 17.20 -5.26
N SER A 211 -34.79 17.53 -5.34
CA SER A 211 -33.77 16.69 -5.91
C SER A 211 -33.14 15.84 -4.81
N PHE A 212 -33.13 14.53 -5.05
CA PHE A 212 -32.38 13.57 -4.27
C PHE A 212 -30.91 14.03 -4.16
N ARG A 213 -30.28 13.81 -3.00
CA ARG A 213 -28.88 14.16 -2.79
C ARG A 213 -28.06 12.91 -2.55
N ASP A 214 -27.06 12.70 -3.37
CA ASP A 214 -26.15 11.58 -3.24
C ASP A 214 -25.08 11.81 -2.17
N GLY A 215 -24.60 10.71 -1.57
CA GLY A 215 -23.44 10.74 -0.70
C GLY A 215 -22.14 10.97 -1.47
N GLY A 216 -21.04 11.11 -0.75
CA GLY A 216 -19.70 11.21 -1.32
C GLY A 216 -19.15 9.84 -1.72
N ALA A 217 -18.32 9.81 -2.75
CA ALA A 217 -17.55 8.62 -3.12
C ALA A 217 -16.54 8.26 -2.02
N GLY A 218 -16.24 6.98 -1.86
CA GLY A 218 -15.06 6.55 -1.10
C GLY A 218 -13.78 6.76 -1.91
N ALA A 219 -12.64 6.91 -1.23
CA ALA A 219 -11.34 7.02 -1.87
C ALA A 219 -10.73 5.64 -2.14
N ASN A 220 -9.89 5.56 -3.18
CA ASN A 220 -9.15 4.36 -3.52
C ASN A 220 -8.17 3.94 -2.41
N GLY A 221 -7.80 2.66 -2.42
CA GLY A 221 -6.70 2.14 -1.62
C GLY A 221 -5.35 2.68 -2.08
N LYS A 222 -4.29 2.24 -1.39
CA LYS A 222 -2.91 2.60 -1.70
C LYS A 222 -2.00 1.42 -1.41
N VAL A 223 -0.96 1.24 -2.22
CA VAL A 223 0.13 0.30 -1.93
C VAL A 223 1.46 1.03 -2.05
N ILE A 224 2.29 0.89 -1.03
CA ILE A 224 3.69 1.29 -1.02
C ILE A 224 4.55 0.04 -0.80
N ILE A 225 5.56 -0.15 -1.65
CA ILE A 225 6.54 -1.23 -1.48
C ILE A 225 7.92 -0.59 -1.42
N THR A 226 8.65 -0.84 -0.34
CA THR A 226 9.98 -0.30 -0.07
C THR A 226 10.98 -1.45 -0.02
N TYR A 227 11.94 -1.47 -0.93
CA TYR A 227 12.97 -2.52 -0.99
C TYR A 227 14.21 -2.14 -0.21
N GLU A 228 14.74 -3.08 0.57
CA GLU A 228 16.06 -2.96 1.18
C GLU A 228 17.11 -3.62 0.27
N ILE A 229 18.04 -2.83 -0.25
CA ILE A 229 19.12 -3.28 -1.13
C ILE A 229 20.42 -3.37 -0.37
N ILE A 230 21.07 -4.54 -0.39
CA ILE A 230 22.40 -4.76 0.19
C ILE A 230 23.42 -5.08 -0.90
N LEU A 231 24.29 -4.10 -1.19
CA LEU A 231 25.35 -4.25 -2.18
C LEU A 231 26.52 -5.10 -1.65
N ARG A 232 26.55 -6.37 -2.04
CA ARG A 232 27.67 -7.29 -1.73
C ARG A 232 28.70 -7.28 -2.87
N PRO A 233 30.01 -7.18 -2.60
CA PRO A 233 31.05 -7.34 -3.63
C PRO A 233 30.95 -8.71 -4.30
N VAL A 234 30.88 -8.74 -5.63
CA VAL A 234 30.82 -9.98 -6.42
C VAL A 234 31.94 -9.97 -7.45
N ILE A 235 32.82 -10.97 -7.41
CA ILE A 235 33.81 -11.21 -8.46
C ILE A 235 33.20 -12.19 -9.46
N ASN A 236 33.05 -11.76 -10.71
CA ASN A 236 32.56 -12.60 -11.81
C ASN A 236 33.71 -13.30 -12.53
N ASN A 237 34.82 -12.58 -12.75
CA ASN A 237 36.00 -13.12 -13.41
C ASN A 237 37.26 -12.31 -13.03
N PHE A 238 38.42 -12.91 -13.22
CA PHE A 238 39.71 -12.25 -13.12
C PHE A 238 40.60 -12.64 -14.29
N SER A 239 41.38 -11.70 -14.81
CA SER A 239 42.26 -11.94 -15.95
C SER A 239 43.52 -11.07 -15.91
N PRO A 240 44.70 -11.60 -16.28
CA PRO A 240 44.97 -13.01 -16.62
C PRO A 240 44.83 -13.95 -15.41
N SER A 241 44.54 -15.24 -15.65
CA SER A 241 44.35 -16.22 -14.57
C SER A 241 45.66 -16.67 -13.90
N ALA A 242 46.79 -16.34 -14.50
CA ALA A 242 48.13 -16.60 -13.97
C ALA A 242 49.06 -15.48 -14.42
N VAL A 243 49.78 -14.90 -13.45
CA VAL A 243 50.75 -13.83 -13.67
C VAL A 243 51.94 -13.99 -12.71
N CYS A 244 53.08 -13.35 -13.02
CA CYS A 244 54.21 -13.26 -12.09
C CYS A 244 53.90 -12.32 -10.92
N VAL A 245 54.62 -12.45 -9.80
CA VAL A 245 54.48 -11.53 -8.67
C VAL A 245 54.84 -10.11 -9.11
N GLY A 246 53.98 -9.14 -8.81
CA GLY A 246 54.14 -7.74 -9.21
C GLY A 246 53.38 -7.34 -10.48
N GLU A 247 52.80 -8.31 -11.21
CA GLU A 247 51.99 -8.06 -12.39
C GLU A 247 50.54 -7.69 -12.05
N THR A 248 49.85 -7.05 -12.99
CA THR A 248 48.46 -6.61 -12.81
C THR A 248 47.48 -7.74 -13.11
N VAL A 249 46.52 -7.95 -12.20
CA VAL A 249 45.31 -8.77 -12.43
C VAL A 249 44.10 -7.86 -12.44
N THR A 250 43.29 -7.94 -13.49
CA THR A 250 42.03 -7.21 -13.57
C THR A 250 40.92 -8.07 -12.98
N LEU A 251 40.24 -7.56 -11.95
CA LEU A 251 39.00 -8.15 -11.43
C LEU A 251 37.81 -7.53 -12.13
N THR A 252 36.92 -8.36 -12.64
CA THR A 252 35.64 -7.94 -13.21
C THR A 252 34.51 -8.45 -12.33
N GLY A 253 33.54 -7.59 -12.06
CA GLY A 253 32.51 -7.86 -11.08
C GLY A 253 31.71 -6.62 -10.74
N ARG A 254 31.03 -6.64 -9.60
CA ARG A 254 30.14 -5.58 -9.14
C ARG A 254 30.39 -5.23 -7.67
N ASN A 255 29.95 -4.04 -7.29
CA ASN A 255 29.97 -3.55 -5.91
C ASN A 255 31.39 -3.48 -5.30
N PHE A 256 32.40 -3.14 -6.10
CA PHE A 256 33.79 -2.96 -5.65
C PHE A 256 34.11 -1.54 -5.15
N THR A 257 33.15 -0.62 -5.20
CA THR A 257 33.36 0.76 -4.74
C THR A 257 33.75 0.77 -3.26
N ASN A 258 34.89 1.40 -2.94
CA ASN A 258 35.52 1.41 -1.60
C ASN A 258 36.08 0.06 -1.12
N ALA A 259 36.29 -0.92 -2.01
CA ALA A 259 37.10 -2.09 -1.65
C ALA A 259 38.51 -1.62 -1.27
N THR A 260 38.91 -1.87 -0.02
CA THR A 260 40.22 -1.45 0.53
C THR A 260 41.26 -2.57 0.52
N SER A 261 40.84 -3.82 0.30
CA SER A 261 41.74 -4.96 0.22
C SER A 261 41.18 -6.03 -0.71
N VAL A 262 42.11 -6.75 -1.35
CA VAL A 262 41.87 -7.98 -2.10
C VAL A 262 42.85 -9.00 -1.56
N LYS A 263 42.37 -10.21 -1.27
CA LYS A 263 43.21 -11.31 -0.80
C LYS A 263 43.24 -12.41 -1.83
N PHE A 264 44.42 -12.91 -2.13
CA PHE A 264 44.62 -14.07 -3.00
C PHE A 264 44.93 -15.26 -2.10
N ASN A 265 44.20 -16.38 -2.22
CA ASN A 265 44.34 -17.53 -1.32
C ASN A 265 44.19 -17.21 0.19
N GLY A 266 43.44 -16.16 0.53
CA GLY A 266 43.21 -15.75 1.93
C GLY A 266 44.34 -14.93 2.56
N THR A 267 45.40 -14.62 1.82
CA THR A 267 46.50 -13.72 2.22
C THR A 267 46.35 -12.35 1.60
#